data_AF-A0A661TDH0-F1
#
_entry.id   AF-A0A661TDH0-F1
#
_cell.length_a   1.000
_cell.length_b   1.000
_cell.length_c   1.000
_cell.angle_alpha   90.00
_cell.angle_beta   90.00
_cell.angle_gamma   90.00
#
_symmetry.space_group_name_H-M   'P 1'
#
loop_
_entity.id
_entity.type
_entity.pdbx_description
1 polymer ?
#
loop_
_entity_poly.entity_id
_entity_poly.type
_entity_poly.pdbx_seq_one_letter_code
_entity_poly.pdbx_strand_id
1 'polypeptide(L)'
;MINRVFYLYNKKLGLTVPFNPGAGLAVRGVFVSIFSGLALLVITFQILENHAVPADIRIFVYAGAALLIMCSIIGVYRGFLFYKEHCFRHGAKDTLHLMSLMDDCLRRDCSRLSQQVKQEDSAGLSTMHAMLQAKLEDILNSDCRTLGDIQARYRKLGLKKQKKPGFSMLFNTPEEYEQSTVPREFEIISEAVARNYYQLEPEFNDLKASRMRLFTAMGDYPSFFRPSEKSIRSILNRYRYNPPGPIKAQKIVFAVKLIGYFEGSGCSNLPHSKLKNDLAYLAKKRIPLISRLLEEYESAWKNFVDSYDEMKALPKDLDIR
;
A
#
# COMPACT_ATOMS: atom_id res chain seq x y z
N MET A 1 -2.05 -7.95 -44.72
CA MET A 1 -2.47 -6.56 -45.07
C MET A 1 -2.52 -5.63 -43.86
N ILE A 2 -3.07 -6.08 -42.71
CA ILE A 2 -3.13 -5.33 -41.44
C ILE A 2 -1.73 -4.95 -40.88
N ASN A 3 -0.73 -5.82 -41.00
CA ASN A 3 0.64 -5.54 -40.55
C ASN A 3 1.34 -4.39 -41.31
N ARG A 4 0.92 -4.09 -42.55
CA ARG A 4 1.54 -3.03 -43.37
C ARG A 4 0.98 -1.65 -43.03
N VAL A 5 -0.29 -1.58 -42.65
CA VAL A 5 -0.95 -0.34 -42.23
C VAL A 5 -0.43 0.09 -40.85
N PHE A 6 -0.19 -0.86 -39.93
CA PHE A 6 0.36 -0.56 -38.61
C PHE A 6 1.82 -0.07 -38.65
N TYR A 7 2.63 -0.61 -39.58
CA TYR A 7 4.02 -0.19 -39.77
C TYR A 7 4.13 1.24 -40.33
N LEU A 8 3.23 1.61 -41.24
CA LEU A 8 3.18 2.97 -41.80
C LEU A 8 2.66 4.00 -40.80
N TYR A 9 1.76 3.61 -39.89
CA TYR A 9 1.26 4.50 -38.84
C TYR A 9 2.31 4.79 -37.76
N ASN A 10 3.11 3.79 -37.35
CA ASN A 10 4.18 3.97 -36.36
C ASN A 10 5.38 4.76 -36.89
N LYS A 11 5.72 4.63 -38.18
CA LYS A 11 6.83 5.39 -38.79
C LYS A 11 6.57 6.90 -38.83
N LYS A 12 5.29 7.32 -38.83
CA LYS A 12 4.90 8.74 -38.88
C LYS A 12 4.90 9.44 -37.51
N LEU A 13 4.96 8.68 -36.41
CA LEU A 13 4.90 9.19 -35.03
C LEU A 13 6.25 9.16 -34.29
N GLY A 14 7.34 8.72 -34.95
CA GLY A 14 8.67 8.69 -34.33
C GLY A 14 8.82 7.75 -33.12
N LEU A 15 7.80 6.94 -32.83
CA LEU A 15 7.80 5.99 -31.72
C LEU A 15 8.41 4.66 -32.21
N THR A 16 9.73 4.56 -32.14
CA THR A 16 10.42 3.26 -32.17
C THR A 16 10.19 2.56 -30.85
N VAL A 17 9.03 1.90 -30.71
CA VAL A 17 8.80 0.93 -29.64
C VAL A 17 9.48 -0.37 -30.04
N PRO A 18 10.51 -0.85 -29.31
CA PRO A 18 11.11 -2.14 -29.61
C PRO A 18 10.06 -3.24 -29.41
N PHE A 19 9.91 -4.08 -30.43
CA PHE A 19 8.94 -5.17 -30.46
C PHE A 19 9.38 -6.27 -29.48
N ASN A 20 8.87 -6.21 -28.24
CA ASN A 20 9.12 -7.23 -27.23
C ASN A 20 8.08 -8.37 -27.39
N PRO A 21 8.46 -9.63 -27.67
CA PRO A 21 7.52 -10.73 -27.91
C PRO A 21 6.55 -11.01 -26.74
N GLY A 22 6.88 -10.58 -25.52
CA GLY A 22 5.98 -10.63 -24.35
C GLY A 22 4.80 -9.62 -24.40
N ALA A 23 4.95 -8.49 -25.11
CA ALA A 23 3.85 -7.55 -25.33
C ALA A 23 2.80 -8.11 -26.29
N GLY A 24 3.21 -8.98 -27.22
CA GLY A 24 2.33 -9.63 -28.18
C GLY A 24 1.29 -10.56 -27.54
N LEU A 25 1.64 -11.25 -26.45
CA LEU A 25 0.73 -12.14 -25.73
C LEU A 25 -0.28 -11.37 -24.86
N ALA A 26 0.14 -10.28 -24.22
CA ALA A 26 -0.73 -9.41 -23.42
C ALA A 26 -1.82 -8.77 -24.29
N VAL A 27 -1.38 -8.20 -25.42
CA VAL A 27 -2.28 -7.62 -26.42
C VAL A 27 -3.19 -8.72 -26.99
N ARG A 28 -2.68 -9.90 -27.33
CA ARG A 28 -3.53 -11.01 -27.83
C ARG A 28 -4.54 -11.50 -26.81
N GLY A 29 -4.19 -11.69 -25.53
CA GLY A 29 -5.11 -12.17 -24.50
C GLY A 29 -6.22 -11.15 -24.20
N VAL A 30 -5.86 -9.87 -24.07
CA VAL A 30 -6.85 -8.79 -23.88
C VAL A 30 -7.73 -8.66 -25.12
N PHE A 31 -7.17 -8.67 -26.33
CA PHE A 31 -7.95 -8.63 -27.57
C PHE A 31 -8.88 -9.83 -27.69
N VAL A 32 -8.42 -11.07 -27.46
CA VAL A 32 -9.28 -12.27 -27.52
C VAL A 32 -10.40 -12.19 -26.50
N SER A 33 -10.15 -11.69 -25.29
CA SER A 33 -11.20 -11.53 -24.28
C SER A 33 -12.23 -10.46 -24.65
N ILE A 34 -11.79 -9.33 -25.19
CA ILE A 34 -12.67 -8.26 -25.69
C ILE A 34 -13.47 -8.76 -26.89
N PHE A 35 -12.84 -9.41 -27.86
CA PHE A 35 -13.51 -9.97 -29.05
C PHE A 35 -14.49 -11.08 -28.68
N SER A 36 -14.14 -11.96 -27.74
CA SER A 36 -15.05 -12.98 -27.21
C SER A 36 -16.24 -12.34 -26.51
N GLY A 37 -16.02 -11.31 -25.68
CA GLY A 37 -17.09 -10.57 -25.01
C GLY A 37 -18.02 -9.84 -25.99
N LEU A 38 -17.44 -9.25 -27.06
CA LEU A 38 -18.18 -8.61 -28.14
C LEU A 38 -19.01 -9.60 -28.95
N ALA A 39 -18.44 -10.77 -29.27
CA ALA A 39 -19.17 -11.84 -29.95
C ALA A 39 -20.33 -12.35 -29.09
N LEU A 40 -20.13 -12.49 -27.77
CA LEU A 40 -21.17 -12.89 -26.83
C LEU A 40 -22.29 -11.84 -26.74
N LEU A 41 -21.94 -10.56 -26.78
CA LEU A 41 -22.91 -9.45 -26.88
C LEU A 41 -23.74 -9.54 -28.16
N VAL A 42 -23.09 -9.70 -29.32
CA VAL A 42 -23.76 -9.81 -30.62
C VAL A 42 -24.71 -11.01 -30.66
N ILE A 43 -24.27 -12.17 -30.17
CA ILE A 43 -25.12 -13.38 -30.06
C ILE A 43 -26.31 -13.13 -29.13
N THR A 44 -26.09 -12.47 -27.99
CA THR A 44 -27.16 -12.14 -27.04
C THR A 44 -28.19 -11.20 -27.66
N PHE A 45 -27.74 -10.18 -28.40
CA PHE A 45 -28.61 -9.27 -29.15
C PHE A 45 -29.41 -10.00 -30.26
N GLN A 46 -28.79 -10.91 -31.02
CA GLN A 46 -29.48 -11.71 -32.04
C GLN A 46 -30.55 -12.64 -31.44
N ILE A 47 -30.27 -13.26 -30.29
CA ILE A 47 -31.24 -14.13 -29.61
C ILE A 47 -32.42 -13.31 -29.06
N LEU A 48 -32.16 -12.12 -28.51
CA LEU A 48 -33.18 -11.20 -28.00
C LEU A 48 -34.12 -10.69 -29.11
N GLU A 49 -33.56 -10.39 -30.27
CA GLU A 49 -34.31 -9.94 -31.46
C GLU A 49 -35.20 -11.07 -32.01
N ASN A 50 -34.67 -12.30 -32.06
CA ASN A 50 -35.39 -13.47 -32.55
C ASN A 50 -36.50 -13.99 -31.61
N HIS A 51 -36.47 -13.64 -30.32
CA HIS A 51 -37.42 -14.17 -29.32
C HIS A 51 -38.41 -13.15 -28.74
N ALA A 52 -38.50 -11.95 -29.32
CA ALA A 52 -39.48 -10.92 -28.95
C ALA A 52 -39.62 -10.70 -27.44
N VAL A 53 -38.50 -10.70 -26.73
CA VAL A 53 -38.46 -10.70 -25.26
C VAL A 53 -39.13 -9.43 -24.71
N PRO A 54 -39.98 -9.53 -23.67
CA PRO A 54 -40.62 -8.38 -23.02
C PRO A 54 -39.60 -7.32 -22.58
N ALA A 55 -39.95 -6.04 -22.72
CA ALA A 55 -39.06 -4.90 -22.45
C ALA A 55 -38.44 -4.95 -21.04
N ASP A 56 -39.21 -5.41 -20.06
CA ASP A 56 -38.81 -5.50 -18.66
C ASP A 56 -37.68 -6.52 -18.42
N ILE A 57 -37.59 -7.56 -19.24
CA ILE A 57 -36.56 -8.60 -19.15
C ILE A 57 -35.29 -8.18 -19.91
N ARG A 58 -35.40 -7.36 -20.96
CA ARG A 58 -34.23 -6.92 -21.76
C ARG A 58 -33.20 -6.17 -20.93
N ILE A 59 -33.64 -5.32 -20.00
CA ILE A 59 -32.74 -4.56 -19.12
C ILE A 59 -31.87 -5.49 -18.28
N PHE A 60 -32.46 -6.56 -17.72
CA PHE A 60 -31.71 -7.56 -16.95
C PHE A 60 -30.73 -8.35 -17.81
N VAL A 61 -31.10 -8.66 -19.06
CA VAL A 61 -30.20 -9.37 -19.99
C VAL A 61 -29.02 -8.48 -20.38
N TYR A 62 -29.24 -7.19 -20.68
CA TYR A 62 -28.14 -6.27 -20.98
C TYR A 62 -27.23 -6.04 -19.77
N ALA A 63 -27.80 -5.85 -18.58
CA ALA A 63 -27.03 -5.73 -17.34
C ALA A 63 -26.21 -7.01 -17.08
N GLY A 64 -26.80 -8.19 -17.30
CA GLY A 64 -26.11 -9.49 -17.17
C GLY A 64 -24.96 -9.65 -18.16
N ALA A 65 -25.16 -9.29 -19.43
CA ALA A 65 -24.11 -9.34 -20.45
C ALA A 65 -22.96 -8.37 -20.13
N ALA A 66 -23.27 -7.13 -19.71
CA ALA A 66 -22.26 -6.17 -19.28
C ALA A 66 -21.46 -6.66 -18.06
N LEU A 67 -22.14 -7.29 -17.09
CA LEU A 67 -21.49 -7.88 -15.92
C LEU A 67 -20.57 -9.04 -16.31
N LEU A 68 -20.99 -9.91 -17.23
CA LEU A 68 -20.14 -10.99 -17.75
C LEU A 68 -18.89 -10.48 -18.47
N ILE A 69 -19.00 -9.39 -19.25
CA ILE A 69 -17.85 -8.76 -19.90
C ILE A 69 -16.89 -8.19 -18.86
N MET A 70 -17.41 -7.46 -17.86
CA MET A 70 -16.60 -6.92 -16.78
C MET A 70 -15.88 -8.04 -16.00
N CYS A 71 -16.59 -9.13 -15.66
CA CYS A 71 -15.99 -10.30 -15.04
C CYS A 71 -14.92 -10.95 -15.92
N SER A 72 -15.13 -11.01 -17.24
CA SER A 72 -14.17 -11.58 -18.19
C SER A 72 -12.90 -10.75 -18.29
N ILE A 73 -13.03 -9.42 -18.38
CA ILE A 73 -11.90 -8.47 -18.39
C ILE A 73 -11.10 -8.61 -17.08
N ILE A 74 -11.79 -8.64 -15.93
CA ILE A 74 -11.15 -8.82 -14.62
C ILE A 74 -10.44 -10.17 -14.55
N GLY A 75 -11.08 -11.25 -15.03
CA GLY A 75 -10.51 -12.60 -15.04
C GLY A 75 -9.25 -12.70 -15.89
N VAL A 76 -9.28 -12.14 -17.10
CA VAL A 76 -8.14 -12.12 -18.02
C VAL A 76 -7.00 -11.28 -17.45
N TYR A 77 -7.32 -10.11 -16.88
CA TYR A 77 -6.33 -9.26 -16.22
C TYR A 77 -5.65 -10.00 -15.05
N ARG A 78 -6.43 -10.65 -14.18
CA ARG A 78 -5.91 -11.44 -13.07
C ARG A 78 -5.10 -12.65 -13.53
N GLY A 79 -5.56 -13.36 -14.56
CA GLY A 79 -4.85 -14.50 -15.14
C GLY A 79 -3.51 -14.10 -15.75
N PHE A 80 -3.45 -12.94 -16.41
CA PHE A 80 -2.22 -12.39 -16.96
C PHE A 80 -1.23 -11.96 -15.87
N LEU A 81 -1.71 -11.30 -14.81
CA LEU A 81 -0.88 -10.97 -13.66
C LEU A 81 -0.32 -12.23 -13.00
N PHE A 82 -1.17 -13.24 -12.78
CA PHE A 82 -0.74 -14.53 -12.23
C PHE A 82 0.32 -15.20 -13.11
N TYR A 83 0.15 -15.20 -14.43
CA TYR A 83 1.12 -15.73 -15.37
C TYR A 83 2.47 -14.99 -15.29
N LYS A 84 2.44 -13.65 -15.27
CA LYS A 84 3.65 -12.83 -15.12
C LYS A 84 4.38 -13.09 -13.82
N GLU A 85 3.66 -13.09 -12.70
CA GLU A 85 4.21 -13.40 -11.39
C GLU A 85 4.83 -14.80 -11.38
N HIS A 86 4.12 -15.78 -11.94
CA HIS A 86 4.60 -17.15 -12.03
C HIS A 86 5.89 -17.24 -12.85
N CYS A 87 5.94 -16.65 -14.04
CA CYS A 87 7.15 -16.63 -14.87
C CYS A 87 8.32 -15.93 -14.17
N PHE A 88 8.07 -14.79 -13.53
CA PHE A 88 9.10 -14.04 -12.81
C PHE A 88 9.70 -14.86 -11.65
N ARG A 89 8.84 -15.54 -10.87
CA ARG A 89 9.25 -16.48 -9.80
C ARG A 89 10.00 -17.72 -10.30
N HIS A 90 9.95 -18.01 -11.60
CA HIS A 90 10.66 -19.13 -12.24
C HIS A 90 11.81 -18.66 -13.15
N GLY A 91 12.33 -17.45 -12.91
CA GLY A 91 13.58 -16.98 -13.54
C GLY A 91 13.41 -16.21 -14.85
N ALA A 92 12.18 -15.81 -15.22
CA ALA A 92 12.00 -14.93 -16.36
C ALA A 92 12.55 -13.53 -16.05
N LYS A 93 13.58 -13.11 -16.82
CA LYS A 93 14.25 -11.81 -16.69
C LYS A 93 13.41 -10.64 -17.24
N ASP A 94 12.33 -10.26 -16.55
CA ASP A 94 11.40 -9.18 -16.94
C ASP A 94 11.51 -7.94 -16.02
N THR A 95 12.43 -7.03 -16.39
CA THR A 95 12.63 -5.74 -15.73
C THR A 95 11.35 -4.91 -15.66
N LEU A 96 10.53 -4.90 -16.72
CA LEU A 96 9.31 -4.10 -16.74
C LEU A 96 8.30 -4.59 -15.71
N HIS A 97 8.27 -5.91 -15.46
CA HIS A 97 7.47 -6.45 -14.38
C HIS A 97 8.04 -6.08 -13.01
N LEU A 98 9.36 -6.15 -12.83
CA LEU A 98 9.99 -5.72 -11.58
C LEU A 98 9.74 -4.23 -11.27
N MET A 99 9.89 -3.35 -12.27
CA MET A 99 9.57 -1.92 -12.12
C MET A 99 8.10 -1.69 -11.79
N SER A 100 7.18 -2.49 -12.35
CA SER A 100 5.76 -2.41 -11.97
C SER A 100 5.51 -2.82 -10.51
N LEU A 101 6.23 -3.83 -10.00
CA LEU A 101 6.15 -4.25 -8.61
C LEU A 101 6.71 -3.17 -7.67
N MET A 102 7.83 -2.55 -8.05
CA MET A 102 8.41 -1.40 -7.34
C MET A 102 7.40 -0.24 -7.26
N ASP A 103 6.82 0.16 -8.39
CA ASP A 103 5.86 1.27 -8.44
C ASP A 103 4.62 0.99 -7.59
N ASP A 104 4.09 -0.23 -7.63
CA ASP A 104 2.94 -0.64 -6.81
C ASP A 104 3.29 -0.63 -5.31
N CYS A 105 4.49 -1.08 -4.95
CA CYS A 105 5.03 -1.02 -3.59
C CYS A 105 5.17 0.43 -3.10
N LEU A 106 5.90 1.26 -3.84
CA LEU A 106 6.13 2.67 -3.50
C LEU A 106 4.81 3.45 -3.45
N ARG A 107 3.88 3.17 -4.35
CA ARG A 107 2.55 3.80 -4.30
C ARG A 107 1.79 3.38 -3.05
N ARG A 108 1.84 2.11 -2.65
CA ARG A 108 1.16 1.63 -1.44
C ARG A 108 1.81 2.18 -0.16
N ASP A 109 3.12 2.12 -0.08
CA ASP A 109 3.89 2.47 1.12
C ASP A 109 4.05 3.99 1.27
N CYS A 110 4.33 4.71 0.18
CA CYS A 110 4.87 6.07 0.22
C CYS A 110 3.97 7.16 -0.36
N SER A 111 2.95 6.85 -1.16
CA SER A 111 2.18 7.87 -1.93
C SER A 111 1.64 9.04 -1.09
N ARG A 112 1.11 8.76 0.09
CA ARG A 112 0.59 9.79 1.00
C ARG A 112 1.70 10.51 1.77
N LEU A 113 2.75 9.77 2.11
CA LEU A 113 3.91 10.28 2.85
C LEU A 113 4.66 11.30 2.00
N SER A 114 4.98 10.95 0.75
CA SER A 114 5.70 11.80 -0.19
C SER A 114 4.94 13.08 -0.53
N GLN A 115 3.61 13.01 -0.68
CA GLN A 115 2.76 14.18 -0.93
C GLN A 115 2.74 15.16 0.25
N GLN A 116 2.71 14.67 1.48
CA GLN A 116 2.61 15.52 2.68
C GLN A 116 3.96 16.10 3.09
N VAL A 117 5.04 15.33 2.94
CA VAL A 117 6.40 15.79 3.28
C VAL A 117 6.85 16.92 2.33
N LYS A 118 6.49 16.87 1.03
CA LYS A 118 6.90 17.90 0.04
C LYS A 118 6.26 19.29 0.21
N GLN A 119 5.25 19.46 1.07
CA GLN A 119 4.51 20.74 1.24
C GLN A 119 5.15 21.66 2.31
N GLU A 120 6.48 21.64 2.44
CA GLU A 120 7.19 21.72 3.72
C GLU A 120 7.30 23.09 4.43
N ASP A 121 6.90 24.22 3.84
CA ASP A 121 7.13 25.53 4.50
C ASP A 121 6.18 25.84 5.68
N SER A 122 5.13 25.02 5.90
CA SER A 122 4.26 25.10 7.10
C SER A 122 3.58 23.78 7.51
N ALA A 123 3.91 22.67 6.85
CA ALA A 123 3.15 21.41 6.91
C ALA A 123 3.64 20.36 7.94
N GLY A 124 4.65 20.66 8.75
CA GLY A 124 5.19 19.67 9.70
C GLY A 124 4.18 19.25 10.78
N LEU A 125 3.44 20.22 11.33
CA LEU A 125 2.43 19.95 12.37
C LEU A 125 1.19 19.25 11.80
N SER A 126 0.75 19.61 10.58
CA SER A 126 -0.39 18.98 9.93
C SER A 126 -0.07 17.53 9.54
N THR A 127 1.15 17.25 9.10
CA THR A 127 1.64 15.90 8.81
C THR A 127 1.71 15.06 10.08
N MET A 128 2.28 15.60 11.17
CA MET A 128 2.29 14.94 12.48
C MET A 128 0.87 14.67 12.99
N HIS A 129 -0.06 15.61 12.81
CA HIS A 129 -1.47 15.45 13.19
C HIS A 129 -2.13 14.31 12.41
N ALA A 130 -1.89 14.20 11.11
CA ALA A 130 -2.39 13.11 10.27
C ALA A 130 -1.80 11.75 10.71
N MET A 131 -0.51 11.72 11.06
CA MET A 131 0.17 10.52 11.57
C MET A 131 -0.43 10.04 12.89
N LEU A 132 -0.62 10.94 13.84
CA LEU A 132 -1.22 10.62 15.14
C LEU A 132 -2.68 10.19 15.03
N GLN A 133 -3.45 10.81 14.14
CA GLN A 133 -4.82 10.39 13.88
C GLN A 133 -4.86 8.96 13.32
N ALA A 134 -3.99 8.62 12.37
CA ALA A 134 -3.92 7.28 11.81
C ALA A 134 -3.55 6.23 12.88
N LYS A 135 -2.60 6.55 13.79
CA LYS A 135 -2.25 5.65 14.89
C LYS A 135 -3.38 5.52 15.92
N LEU A 136 -4.12 6.60 16.19
CA LEU A 136 -5.30 6.54 17.04
C LEU A 136 -6.37 5.61 16.44
N GLU A 137 -6.66 5.73 15.14
CA GLU A 137 -7.58 4.83 14.45
C GLU A 137 -7.14 3.36 14.50
N ASP A 138 -5.84 3.10 14.36
CA ASP A 138 -5.24 1.76 14.47
C ASP A 138 -5.47 1.12 15.84
N ILE A 139 -5.15 1.84 16.92
CA ILE A 139 -5.36 1.38 18.31
C ILE A 139 -6.85 1.20 18.61
N LEU A 140 -7.72 2.05 18.07
CA LEU A 140 -9.16 1.92 18.28
C LEU A 140 -9.73 0.67 17.61
N ASN A 141 -9.26 0.32 16.41
CA ASN A 141 -9.76 -0.84 15.68
C ASN A 141 -9.20 -2.16 16.19
N SER A 142 -8.00 -2.16 16.78
CA SER A 142 -7.34 -3.34 17.32
C SER A 142 -7.61 -3.51 18.83
N ASP A 143 -7.11 -2.58 19.64
CA ASP A 143 -7.07 -2.69 21.10
C ASP A 143 -8.36 -2.24 21.78
N CYS A 144 -8.96 -1.13 21.36
CA CYS A 144 -10.13 -0.54 22.02
C CYS A 144 -11.47 -1.00 21.42
N ARG A 145 -11.51 -2.08 20.63
CA ARG A 145 -12.74 -2.50 19.94
C ARG A 145 -13.91 -2.77 20.89
N THR A 146 -13.62 -3.32 22.07
CA THR A 146 -14.61 -3.63 23.12
C THR A 146 -14.83 -2.50 24.12
N LEU A 147 -14.06 -1.41 24.04
CA LEU A 147 -14.12 -0.29 24.98
C LEU A 147 -15.07 0.79 24.45
N GLY A 148 -16.37 0.55 24.62
CA GLY A 148 -17.45 1.35 24.02
C GLY A 148 -17.42 2.83 24.39
N ASP A 149 -16.97 3.18 25.59
CA ASP A 149 -16.83 4.56 26.07
C ASP A 149 -15.74 5.33 25.31
N ILE A 150 -14.59 4.70 25.07
CA ILE A 150 -13.49 5.29 24.28
C ILE A 150 -13.90 5.40 22.80
N GLN A 151 -14.55 4.37 22.25
CA GLN A 151 -15.10 4.40 20.89
C GLN A 151 -16.12 5.54 20.71
N ALA A 152 -17.01 5.72 21.67
CA ALA A 152 -18.02 6.78 21.63
C ALA A 152 -17.37 8.17 21.67
N ARG A 153 -16.34 8.37 22.51
CA ARG A 153 -15.58 9.64 22.54
C ARG A 153 -14.91 9.93 21.20
N TYR A 154 -14.25 8.93 20.61
CA TYR A 154 -13.63 9.10 19.29
C TYR A 154 -14.66 9.48 18.22
N ARG A 155 -15.82 8.81 18.18
CA ARG A 155 -16.87 9.12 17.19
C ARG A 155 -17.40 10.55 17.31
N LYS A 156 -17.48 11.09 18.53
CA LYS A 156 -17.92 12.48 18.78
C LYS A 156 -16.97 13.52 18.20
N LEU A 157 -15.70 13.18 17.98
CA LEU A 157 -14.73 14.10 17.38
C LEU A 157 -15.03 14.43 15.91
N GLY A 158 -15.85 13.63 15.21
CA GLY A 158 -16.18 13.88 13.81
C GLY A 158 -14.98 13.84 12.85
N LEU A 159 -13.87 13.22 13.26
CA LEU A 159 -12.64 13.17 12.46
C LEU A 159 -12.88 12.37 11.17
N LYS A 160 -12.39 12.90 10.05
CA LYS A 160 -12.47 12.22 8.75
C LYS A 160 -11.68 10.92 8.82
N LYS A 161 -12.35 9.79 8.58
CA LYS A 161 -11.68 8.48 8.50
C LYS A 161 -10.52 8.55 7.51
N GLN A 162 -9.34 8.11 7.96
CA GLN A 162 -8.19 8.04 7.08
C GLN A 162 -8.35 6.86 6.12
N LYS A 163 -8.27 7.10 4.80
CA LYS A 163 -8.21 6.00 3.83
C LYS A 163 -6.86 5.28 3.99
N LYS A 164 -6.88 3.96 4.21
CA LYS A 164 -5.66 3.12 4.21
C LYS A 164 -4.89 3.30 2.88
N PRO A 165 -3.54 3.18 2.86
CA PRO A 165 -2.62 2.88 3.97
C PRO A 165 -1.79 4.10 4.40
N GLY A 166 -0.91 3.93 5.39
CA GLY A 166 0.34 4.71 5.43
C GLY A 166 0.90 4.99 6.82
N PHE A 167 0.30 5.92 7.55
CA PHE A 167 1.04 6.54 8.67
C PHE A 167 1.08 5.74 9.97
N SER A 168 0.11 4.86 10.24
CA SER A 168 0.11 4.07 11.48
C SER A 168 1.31 3.12 11.54
N MET A 169 1.76 2.63 10.38
CA MET A 169 2.90 1.74 10.25
C MET A 169 4.21 2.40 10.67
N LEU A 170 4.34 3.74 10.59
CA LEU A 170 5.54 4.48 11.00
C LEU A 170 5.85 4.38 12.50
N PHE A 171 4.86 3.98 13.30
CA PHE A 171 4.93 3.83 14.76
C PHE A 171 5.18 2.39 15.20
N ASN A 172 5.50 1.49 14.27
CA ASN A 172 5.83 0.11 14.63
C ASN A 172 7.16 0.09 15.40
N THR A 173 7.27 -0.81 16.36
CA THR A 173 8.58 -1.27 16.83
C THR A 173 9.19 -2.21 15.78
N PRO A 174 10.51 -2.47 15.79
CA PRO A 174 11.10 -3.49 14.93
C PRO A 174 10.38 -4.84 15.02
N GLU A 175 10.02 -5.25 16.24
CA GLU A 175 9.32 -6.51 16.48
C GLU A 175 7.88 -6.49 15.93
N GLU A 176 7.15 -5.39 16.10
CA GLU A 176 5.81 -5.22 15.51
C GLU A 176 5.88 -5.18 13.97
N TYR A 177 6.96 -4.63 13.40
CA TYR A 177 7.18 -4.59 11.97
C TYR A 177 7.45 -5.99 11.40
N GLU A 178 8.29 -6.79 12.04
CA GLU A 178 8.58 -8.16 11.60
C GLU A 178 7.34 -9.07 11.62
N GLN A 179 6.41 -8.83 12.54
CA GLN A 179 5.13 -9.54 12.62
C GLN A 179 4.08 -9.01 11.63
N SER A 180 4.32 -7.85 11.02
CA SER A 180 3.36 -7.22 10.10
C SER A 180 3.35 -7.91 8.73
N THR A 181 2.18 -8.02 8.12
CA THR A 181 2.07 -8.57 6.76
C THR A 181 2.78 -7.66 5.78
N VAL A 182 3.81 -8.20 5.10
CA VAL A 182 4.50 -7.50 4.02
C VAL A 182 3.58 -7.36 2.80
N PRO A 183 3.77 -6.33 1.96
CA PRO A 183 3.07 -6.23 0.69
C PRO A 183 3.32 -7.47 -0.18
N ARG A 184 2.29 -7.94 -0.89
CA ARG A 184 2.38 -9.10 -1.80
C ARG A 184 3.53 -8.96 -2.80
N GLU A 185 3.81 -7.74 -3.24
CA GLU A 185 4.88 -7.41 -4.16
C GLU A 185 6.27 -7.74 -3.55
N PHE A 186 6.47 -7.50 -2.25
CA PHE A 186 7.66 -7.92 -1.51
C PHE A 186 7.76 -9.45 -1.39
N GLU A 187 6.64 -10.14 -1.18
CA GLU A 187 6.61 -11.61 -1.12
C GLU A 187 7.05 -12.22 -2.46
N ILE A 188 6.52 -11.71 -3.58
CA ILE A 188 6.88 -12.14 -4.94
C ILE A 188 8.39 -11.97 -5.18
N ILE A 189 8.95 -10.82 -4.80
CA ILE A 189 10.38 -10.53 -4.99
C ILE A 189 11.22 -11.41 -4.07
N SER A 190 10.83 -11.56 -2.79
CA SER A 190 11.53 -12.41 -1.85
C SER A 190 11.62 -13.86 -2.35
N GLU A 191 10.51 -14.41 -2.85
CA GLU A 191 10.50 -15.75 -3.43
C GLU A 191 11.38 -15.85 -4.68
N ALA A 192 11.36 -14.83 -5.54
CA ALA A 192 12.16 -14.81 -6.76
C ALA A 192 13.66 -14.73 -6.47
N VAL A 193 14.06 -13.87 -5.53
CA VAL A 193 15.46 -13.73 -5.04
C VAL A 193 15.94 -15.04 -4.45
N ALA A 194 15.16 -15.66 -3.56
CA ALA A 194 15.54 -16.91 -2.92
C ALA A 194 15.70 -18.09 -3.89
N ARG A 195 15.01 -18.07 -5.04
CA ARG A 195 15.00 -19.19 -5.99
C ARG A 195 15.94 -19.02 -7.18
N ASN A 196 15.93 -17.84 -7.81
CA ASN A 196 16.59 -17.65 -9.11
C ASN A 196 17.53 -16.45 -9.17
N TYR A 197 17.45 -15.55 -8.18
CA TYR A 197 18.22 -14.30 -8.18
C TYR A 197 18.99 -14.13 -6.87
N TYR A 198 19.64 -15.19 -6.38
CA TYR A 198 20.37 -15.20 -5.10
C TYR A 198 21.46 -14.14 -5.03
N GLN A 199 22.02 -13.76 -6.19
CA GLN A 199 23.03 -12.71 -6.32
C GLN A 199 22.50 -11.33 -5.89
N LEU A 200 21.18 -11.12 -5.93
CA LEU A 200 20.51 -9.89 -5.51
C LEU A 200 20.09 -9.91 -4.03
N GLU A 201 20.46 -10.94 -3.28
CA GLU A 201 20.14 -11.04 -1.84
C GLU A 201 20.70 -9.87 -1.02
N PRO A 202 21.95 -9.38 -1.25
CA PRO A 202 22.47 -8.21 -0.54
C PRO A 202 21.59 -6.97 -0.74
N GLU A 203 21.25 -6.63 -1.98
CA GLU A 203 20.44 -5.47 -2.32
C GLU A 203 19.00 -5.62 -1.82
N PHE A 204 18.45 -6.85 -1.86
CA PHE A 204 17.14 -7.14 -1.29
C PHE A 204 17.12 -7.00 0.24
N ASN A 205 18.21 -7.37 0.91
CA ASN A 205 18.36 -7.17 2.35
C ASN A 205 18.46 -5.69 2.71
N ASP A 206 19.19 -4.88 1.93
CA ASP A 206 19.25 -3.44 2.09
C ASP A 206 17.88 -2.77 1.85
N LEU A 207 17.13 -3.26 0.87
CA LEU A 207 15.76 -2.84 0.61
C LEU A 207 14.84 -3.14 1.81
N LYS A 208 14.92 -4.36 2.37
CA LYS A 208 14.17 -4.71 3.59
C LYS A 208 14.56 -3.82 4.78
N ALA A 209 15.86 -3.58 4.96
CA ALA A 209 16.39 -2.78 6.06
C ALA A 209 15.99 -1.30 5.95
N SER A 210 16.02 -0.70 4.75
CA SER A 210 15.55 0.67 4.51
C SER A 210 14.04 0.80 4.74
N ARG A 211 13.25 -0.18 4.25
CA ARG A 211 11.81 -0.24 4.50
C ARG A 211 11.50 -0.31 6.00
N MET A 212 12.20 -1.19 6.74
CA MET A 212 12.04 -1.30 8.19
C MET A 212 12.37 0.02 8.87
N ARG A 213 13.52 0.64 8.57
CA ARG A 213 13.92 1.93 9.14
C ARG A 213 12.86 3.02 8.93
N LEU A 214 12.29 3.10 7.73
CA LEU A 214 11.21 4.02 7.41
C LEU A 214 9.96 3.77 8.28
N PHE A 215 9.52 2.52 8.37
CA PHE A 215 8.32 2.17 9.16
C PHE A 215 8.57 2.09 10.66
N THR A 216 9.81 2.16 11.13
CA THR A 216 10.12 2.33 12.55
C THR A 216 10.59 3.76 12.87
N ALA A 217 10.44 4.72 11.93
CA ALA A 217 11.02 6.06 12.05
C ALA A 217 10.44 6.88 13.21
N MET A 218 9.16 6.67 13.53
CA MET A 218 8.57 7.25 14.74
C MET A 218 8.97 6.40 15.95
N GLY A 219 9.05 5.08 15.80
CA GLY A 219 9.29 4.15 16.89
C GLY A 219 8.06 4.03 17.78
N ASP A 220 8.25 3.45 18.98
CA ASP A 220 7.14 3.10 19.86
C ASP A 220 6.37 4.36 20.31
N TYR A 221 5.07 4.43 20.05
CA TYR A 221 4.24 5.60 20.36
C TYR A 221 4.19 5.99 21.86
N PRO A 222 4.34 5.08 22.86
CA PRO A 222 4.56 5.42 24.27
C PRO A 222 5.86 6.17 24.53
N SER A 223 6.87 6.10 23.65
CA SER A 223 8.10 6.89 23.80
C SER A 223 7.84 8.40 23.63
N PHE A 224 6.85 8.77 22.82
CA PHE A 224 6.45 10.16 22.61
C PHE A 224 5.55 10.68 23.73
N PHE A 225 4.71 9.82 24.28
CA PHE A 225 3.71 10.16 25.27
C PHE A 225 3.67 9.15 26.39
N ARG A 226 4.78 9.08 27.15
CA ARG A 226 4.95 8.07 28.20
C ARG A 226 3.71 8.02 29.09
N PRO A 227 2.96 6.90 29.08
CA PRO A 227 1.85 6.70 29.98
C PRO A 227 2.40 6.75 31.41
N SER A 228 1.83 7.59 32.28
CA SER A 228 2.23 7.55 33.68
C SER A 228 1.69 6.27 34.30
N GLU A 229 2.41 5.69 35.27
CA GLU A 229 1.91 4.51 35.98
C GLU A 229 0.53 4.75 36.60
N LYS A 230 0.28 5.96 37.09
CA LYS A 230 -1.02 6.37 37.62
C LYS A 230 -2.13 6.26 36.55
N SER A 231 -1.87 6.69 35.33
CA SER A 231 -2.83 6.57 34.22
C SER A 231 -3.04 5.12 33.80
N ILE A 232 -1.99 4.29 33.78
CA ILE A 232 -2.12 2.86 33.48
C ILE A 232 -2.97 2.17 34.55
N ARG A 233 -2.66 2.37 35.84
CA ARG A 233 -3.44 1.82 36.97
C ARG A 233 -4.90 2.30 36.91
N SER A 234 -5.14 3.54 36.52
CA SER A 234 -6.49 4.07 36.32
C SER A 234 -7.26 3.31 35.23
N ILE A 235 -6.64 2.99 34.09
CA ILE A 235 -7.27 2.17 33.04
C ILE A 235 -7.53 0.74 33.52
N LEU A 236 -6.55 0.12 34.19
CA LEU A 236 -6.70 -1.23 34.74
C LEU A 236 -7.86 -1.32 35.75
N ASN A 237 -7.97 -0.31 36.63
CA ASN A 237 -9.04 -0.24 37.62
C ASN A 237 -10.41 0.08 37.00
N ARG A 238 -10.46 0.91 35.94
CA ARG A 238 -11.70 1.26 35.25
C ARG A 238 -12.35 0.06 34.57
N TYR A 239 -11.55 -0.86 34.03
CA TYR A 239 -12.02 -2.08 33.37
C TYR A 239 -11.78 -3.33 34.23
N ARG A 240 -11.96 -3.21 35.56
CA ARG A 240 -11.64 -4.25 36.55
C ARG A 240 -12.19 -5.65 36.23
N TYR A 241 -13.38 -5.73 35.62
CA TYR A 241 -14.05 -7.00 35.33
C TYR A 241 -13.51 -7.72 34.08
N ASN A 242 -12.75 -7.02 33.23
CA ASN A 242 -11.99 -7.60 32.13
C ASN A 242 -10.81 -6.67 31.79
N PRO A 243 -9.77 -6.64 32.63
CA PRO A 243 -8.72 -5.63 32.52
C PRO A 243 -7.86 -5.91 31.27
N PRO A 244 -7.53 -4.87 30.49
CA PRO A 244 -6.57 -5.03 29.40
C PRO A 244 -5.19 -5.41 29.98
N GLY A 245 -4.43 -6.24 29.26
CA GLY A 245 -3.04 -6.54 29.65
C GLY A 245 -2.17 -5.27 29.73
N PRO A 246 -1.01 -5.28 30.43
CA PRO A 246 -0.22 -4.07 30.71
C PRO A 246 0.20 -3.28 29.46
N ILE A 247 0.65 -3.97 28.41
CA ILE A 247 1.02 -3.37 27.12
C ILE A 247 -0.21 -2.72 26.47
N LYS A 248 -1.34 -3.44 26.48
CA LYS A 248 -2.62 -2.95 25.95
C LYS A 248 -3.12 -1.71 26.70
N ALA A 249 -2.98 -1.69 28.02
CA ALA A 249 -3.33 -0.55 28.86
C ALA A 249 -2.49 0.70 28.50
N GLN A 250 -1.20 0.53 28.17
CA GLN A 250 -0.38 1.64 27.67
C GLN A 250 -0.90 2.20 26.34
N LYS A 251 -1.27 1.33 25.38
CA LYS A 251 -1.88 1.73 24.09
C LYS A 251 -3.17 2.52 24.32
N ILE A 252 -4.02 2.05 25.24
CA ILE A 252 -5.29 2.69 25.61
C ILE A 252 -5.06 4.07 26.26
N VAL A 253 -4.13 4.19 27.20
CA VAL A 253 -3.79 5.49 27.84
C VAL A 253 -3.35 6.50 26.78
N PHE A 254 -2.50 6.06 25.85
CA PHE A 254 -2.08 6.90 24.73
C PHE A 254 -3.26 7.35 23.88
N ALA A 255 -4.15 6.44 23.48
CA ALA A 255 -5.34 6.76 22.71
C ALA A 255 -6.25 7.77 23.43
N VAL A 256 -6.46 7.62 24.74
CA VAL A 256 -7.25 8.57 25.55
C VAL A 256 -6.61 9.96 25.60
N LYS A 257 -5.29 10.04 25.73
CA LYS A 257 -4.56 11.32 25.68
C LYS A 257 -4.68 11.99 24.31
N LEU A 258 -4.55 11.22 23.22
CA LEU A 258 -4.74 11.74 21.87
C LEU A 258 -6.18 12.21 21.62
N ILE A 259 -7.18 11.49 22.10
CA ILE A 259 -8.57 11.93 22.04
C ILE A 259 -8.72 13.28 22.75
N GLY A 260 -8.19 13.44 23.97
CA GLY A 260 -8.24 14.73 24.68
C GLY A 260 -7.52 15.85 23.93
N TYR A 261 -6.41 15.56 23.26
CA TYR A 261 -5.74 16.51 22.37
C TYR A 261 -6.66 16.98 21.23
N PHE A 262 -7.30 16.04 20.51
CA PHE A 262 -8.22 16.37 19.41
C PHE A 262 -9.53 17.00 19.90
N GLU A 263 -9.99 16.70 21.11
CA GLU A 263 -11.16 17.33 21.74
C GLU A 263 -10.89 18.81 22.09
N GLY A 264 -9.63 19.28 22.05
CA GLY A 264 -9.23 20.59 22.59
C GLY A 264 -9.45 20.72 24.10
N SER A 265 -9.95 19.66 24.73
CA SER A 265 -10.22 19.53 26.14
C SER A 265 -8.91 19.14 26.78
N GLY A 266 -8.18 20.11 27.32
CA GLY A 266 -6.98 19.83 28.10
C GLY A 266 -7.30 18.68 29.06
N CYS A 267 -6.66 17.51 28.86
CA CYS A 267 -6.75 16.39 29.78
C CYS A 267 -6.16 16.83 31.12
N SER A 268 -6.97 17.52 31.92
CA SER A 268 -6.92 17.93 33.32
C SER A 268 -5.58 18.22 34.03
N ASN A 269 -4.42 18.14 33.39
CA ASN A 269 -3.09 18.31 33.97
C ASN A 269 -1.99 18.72 32.97
N LEU A 270 -2.28 18.92 31.67
CA LEU A 270 -1.33 19.47 30.71
C LEU A 270 -2.01 20.57 29.88
N PRO A 271 -1.55 21.83 29.94
CA PRO A 271 -2.14 22.90 29.15
C PRO A 271 -1.98 22.55 27.66
N HIS A 272 -3.07 22.69 26.90
CA HIS A 272 -3.14 22.39 25.47
C HIS A 272 -2.00 23.04 24.66
N SER A 273 -1.49 24.18 25.13
CA SER A 273 -0.31 24.88 24.59
C SER A 273 0.99 24.07 24.72
N LYS A 274 1.24 23.41 25.85
CA LYS A 274 2.46 22.60 26.07
C LYS A 274 2.49 21.39 25.14
N LEU A 275 1.37 20.68 25.04
CA LEU A 275 1.23 19.52 24.17
C LEU A 275 1.39 19.89 22.68
N LYS A 276 0.82 21.01 22.27
CA LYS A 276 0.99 21.55 20.91
C LYS A 276 2.45 21.92 20.63
N ASN A 277 3.15 22.52 21.59
CA ASN A 277 4.57 22.87 21.47
C ASN A 277 5.46 21.62 21.42
N ASP A 278 5.19 20.62 22.25
CA ASP A 278 5.90 19.34 22.25
C ASP A 278 5.74 18.62 20.89
N LEU A 279 4.53 18.64 20.33
CA LEU A 279 4.25 18.09 19.00
C LEU A 279 4.92 18.88 17.88
N ALA A 280 4.95 20.22 17.96
CA ALA A 280 5.65 21.05 17.00
C ALA A 280 7.17 20.80 17.03
N TYR A 281 7.75 20.63 18.22
CA TYR A 281 9.15 20.24 18.39
C TYR A 281 9.44 18.86 17.80
N LEU A 282 8.58 17.88 18.10
CA LEU A 282 8.70 16.53 17.56
C LEU A 282 8.56 16.51 16.03
N ALA A 283 7.63 17.30 15.47
CA ALA A 283 7.47 17.44 14.04
C ALA A 283 8.75 17.98 13.38
N LYS A 284 9.35 19.03 13.96
CA LYS A 284 10.62 19.59 13.48
C LYS A 284 11.78 18.58 13.47
N LYS A 285 11.76 17.59 14.37
CA LYS A 285 12.79 16.54 14.44
C LYS A 285 12.47 15.33 13.55
N ARG A 286 11.22 14.87 13.53
CA ARG A 286 10.83 13.60 12.92
C ARG A 286 10.46 13.72 11.45
N ILE A 287 9.84 14.82 11.01
CA ILE A 287 9.46 14.98 9.60
C ILE A 287 10.69 14.99 8.68
N PRO A 288 11.81 15.70 8.99
CA PRO A 288 13.01 15.61 8.18
C PRO A 288 13.65 14.22 8.17
N LEU A 289 13.62 13.51 9.31
CA LEU A 289 14.09 12.13 9.40
C LEU A 289 13.28 11.20 8.48
N ILE A 290 11.95 11.32 8.52
CA ILE A 290 11.04 10.55 7.67
C ILE A 290 11.28 10.88 6.19
N SER A 291 11.50 12.14 5.85
CA SER A 291 11.85 12.58 4.48
C SER A 291 13.11 11.88 3.99
N ARG A 292 14.19 11.93 4.79
CA ARG A 292 15.45 11.25 4.49
C ARG A 292 15.28 9.73 4.36
N LEU A 293 14.56 9.09 5.28
CA LEU A 293 14.35 7.64 5.24
C LEU A 293 13.48 7.21 4.05
N LEU A 294 12.56 8.07 3.61
CA LEU A 294 11.80 7.86 2.40
C LEU A 294 12.72 7.91 1.17
N GLU A 295 13.62 8.89 1.09
CA GLU A 295 14.63 8.95 0.02
C GLU A 295 15.58 7.75 0.04
N GLU A 296 16.01 7.30 1.23
CA GLU A 296 16.83 6.09 1.39
C GLU A 296 16.09 4.84 0.88
N TYR A 297 14.78 4.71 1.17
CA TYR A 297 13.96 3.60 0.70
C TYR A 297 13.72 3.64 -0.82
N GLU A 298 13.42 4.82 -1.38
CA GLU A 298 13.30 5.00 -2.83
C GLU A 298 14.63 4.70 -3.55
N SER A 299 15.75 5.05 -2.94
CA SER A 299 17.09 4.76 -3.48
C SER A 299 17.43 3.28 -3.41
N ALA A 300 17.09 2.59 -2.31
CA ALA A 300 17.28 1.15 -2.20
C ALA A 300 16.48 0.38 -3.26
N TRP A 301 15.27 0.84 -3.57
CA TRP A 301 14.47 0.28 -4.67
C TRP A 301 15.15 0.45 -6.02
N LYS A 302 15.68 1.64 -6.32
CA LYS A 302 16.42 1.90 -7.57
C LYS A 302 17.65 1.00 -7.67
N ASN A 303 18.47 0.94 -6.62
CA ASN A 303 19.65 0.09 -6.58
C ASN A 303 19.32 -1.39 -6.81
N PHE A 304 18.20 -1.87 -6.26
CA PHE A 304 17.74 -3.24 -6.48
C PHE A 304 17.36 -3.49 -7.96
N VAL A 305 16.66 -2.55 -8.60
CA VAL A 305 16.29 -2.63 -10.02
C VAL A 305 17.52 -2.54 -10.91
N ASP A 306 18.44 -1.62 -10.63
CA ASP A 306 19.67 -1.41 -11.39
C ASP A 306 20.54 -2.69 -11.34
N SER A 307 20.70 -3.28 -10.15
CA SER A 307 21.45 -4.53 -9.97
C SER A 307 20.80 -5.70 -10.70
N TYR A 308 19.47 -5.75 -10.74
CA TYR A 308 18.73 -6.74 -11.52
C TYR A 308 18.99 -6.58 -13.04
N ASP A 309 19.05 -5.35 -13.53
CA ASP A 309 19.35 -5.06 -14.94
C ASP A 309 20.80 -5.38 -15.31
N GLU A 310 21.76 -5.11 -14.43
CA GLU A 310 23.16 -5.52 -14.60
C GLU A 310 23.29 -7.05 -14.65
N MET A 311 22.62 -7.76 -13.74
CA MET A 311 22.56 -9.24 -13.74
C MET A 311 21.93 -9.79 -15.03
N LYS A 312 21.01 -9.05 -15.65
CA LYS A 312 20.41 -9.44 -16.93
C LYS A 312 21.35 -9.20 -18.11
N ALA A 313 22.18 -8.17 -18.06
CA ALA A 313 23.13 -7.82 -19.11
C ALA A 313 24.35 -8.77 -19.18
N LEU A 314 24.64 -9.50 -18.11
CA LEU A 314 25.72 -10.50 -18.09
C LEU A 314 25.45 -11.67 -19.06
N PRO A 315 26.43 -12.05 -19.92
CA PRO A 315 26.30 -13.19 -20.81
C PRO A 315 26.10 -14.50 -20.03
N LYS A 316 25.24 -15.39 -20.56
CA LYS A 316 24.98 -16.73 -19.97
C LYS A 316 26.23 -17.59 -19.79
N ASP A 317 27.32 -17.29 -20.50
CA ASP A 317 28.55 -18.09 -20.51
C ASP A 317 29.49 -17.81 -19.33
N LEU A 318 29.12 -16.87 -18.45
CA LEU A 318 29.86 -16.56 -17.21
C LEU A 318 29.14 -17.05 -15.94
N ASP A 319 28.05 -17.80 -16.09
CA ASP A 319 27.37 -18.50 -14.99
C ASP A 319 28.19 -19.76 -14.60
N ILE A 320 29.44 -19.54 -14.19
CA ILE A 320 30.23 -20.53 -13.44
C ILE A 320 29.99 -20.23 -11.97
N ARG A 321 28.89 -20.75 -11.42
CA ARG A 321 28.75 -21.44 -10.13
C ARG A 321 27.30 -21.63 -9.73
#